data_AF-A0A1R2CMC6-F1
#
_entry.id   AF-A0A1R2CMC6-F1
#
_cell.length_a   1.000
_cell.length_b   1.000
_cell.length_c   1.000
_cell.angle_alpha   90.00
_cell.angle_beta   90.00
_cell.angle_gamma   90.00
#
_symmetry.space_group_name_H-M   'P 1'
#
loop_
_entity.id
_entity.type
_entity.pdbx_description
1 polymer ?
#
loop_
_entity_poly.entity_id
_entity_poly.type
_entity_poly.pdbx_seq_one_letter_code
_entity_poly.pdbx_strand_id
1 'polypeptide(L)'
;MEEPISLSDSEDFSLPDTSLNQTSKDNQDYLIMTIELGDGQQQHIKIHATDDPNQLAHDFIQVHTLNPELEQSLASLIKQNLGLLDKRSQPSPFMKSSISHCQSMTREGQNCKVFDLASTIKHAPQINRRSLLIASKQSRSGNIHDRLYRLAKKKKPKTESQPMQSISDKSTTSSSFFNPGETLYIKGMAMQHDRLRLAEEKIKEKEAKELQELTFRPNINPSQSRYDEKAEDILLKKAKDYEAHKNVLREKYARDEARECSFRPNIKKNNEENAKVHEDLYQDAQKRQEKQVELANIRLFPFEPNKEKHRMGKNNAESREEFIDRLVNSKKKLYDEMEKLRALQTTDNDPVTGQKFFSPLTLPNHEASTRRKDKDIWEYLYSMKDYKKERIKKYLEEEEVGWEEAASKTKLGNQSLKVFDKFRLKQYKKIFETLDSDQDGKISADHIELNGISEKHLEILSPLLEHMLNSGDCIEFLEFAMHIEELRNHLDMKTRACLIERDRKIEIQEINPHPRLSANTIEIAKQLKSDESMYDRQLKAKMISQLKLEKIKKQKDEEVVKNCSFKPTLITNNRYT
;
A
#
# COMPACT_ATOMS: atom_id res chain seq x y z
N MET A 1 85.73 -17.56 -54.90
CA MET A 1 84.90 -18.76 -54.95
C MET A 1 83.57 -18.41 -54.31
N GLU A 2 82.51 -19.05 -54.77
CA GLU A 2 81.12 -18.62 -54.66
C GLU A 2 80.51 -18.85 -53.26
N GLU A 3 79.52 -17.99 -52.94
CA GLU A 3 78.26 -18.19 -52.20
C GLU A 3 78.18 -19.11 -50.93
N PRO A 4 77.42 -18.69 -49.88
CA PRO A 4 75.97 -18.96 -49.89
C PRO A 4 75.04 -17.88 -49.27
N ILE A 5 74.03 -17.48 -50.06
CA ILE A 5 72.57 -17.65 -49.82
C ILE A 5 72.00 -17.53 -48.36
N SER A 6 71.13 -16.51 -48.19
CA SER A 6 69.95 -16.37 -47.29
C SER A 6 69.99 -16.83 -45.81
N LEU A 7 69.53 -16.02 -44.85
CA LEU A 7 68.09 -15.83 -44.57
C LEU A 7 67.81 -14.51 -43.84
N SER A 8 66.59 -13.98 -44.00
CA SER A 8 66.14 -12.71 -43.40
C SER A 8 64.76 -12.87 -42.75
N ASP A 9 64.74 -13.00 -41.43
CA ASP A 9 63.53 -12.89 -40.61
C ASP A 9 63.69 -11.74 -39.62
N SER A 10 62.75 -10.79 -39.66
CA SER A 10 62.71 -9.62 -38.79
C SER A 10 61.27 -9.40 -38.31
N GLU A 11 60.88 -10.11 -37.24
CA GLU A 11 59.57 -9.92 -36.61
C GLU A 11 59.66 -8.91 -35.46
N ASP A 12 58.87 -7.84 -35.57
CA ASP A 12 58.73 -6.81 -34.54
C ASP A 12 57.98 -7.34 -33.31
N PHE A 13 58.73 -7.56 -32.23
CA PHE A 13 58.18 -8.01 -30.93
C PHE A 13 57.32 -6.92 -30.27
N SER A 14 56.05 -6.88 -30.67
CA SER A 14 55.03 -6.03 -30.05
C SER A 14 54.67 -6.53 -28.65
N LEU A 15 54.70 -5.64 -27.66
CA LEU A 15 54.35 -5.96 -26.27
C LEU A 15 52.84 -6.23 -26.14
N PRO A 16 52.41 -7.31 -25.46
CA PRO A 16 51.00 -7.53 -25.17
C PRO A 16 50.51 -6.66 -24.00
N ASP A 17 49.46 -5.88 -24.22
CA ASP A 17 48.82 -5.06 -23.18
C ASP A 17 48.25 -5.91 -22.03
N THR A 18 48.63 -5.58 -20.80
CA THR A 18 48.30 -6.37 -19.60
C THR A 18 47.11 -5.78 -18.81
N SER A 19 45.93 -5.74 -19.46
CA SER A 19 44.69 -5.16 -18.92
C SER A 19 43.63 -6.20 -18.48
N LEU A 20 44.05 -7.31 -17.87
CA LEU A 20 43.14 -8.38 -17.41
C LEU A 20 43.11 -8.54 -15.87
N ASN A 21 42.12 -7.90 -15.23
CA ASN A 21 41.61 -8.30 -13.91
C ASN A 21 40.21 -7.70 -13.61
N GLN A 22 39.30 -7.78 -14.59
CA GLN A 22 37.86 -7.67 -14.35
C GLN A 22 37.23 -9.01 -14.72
N THR A 23 36.87 -9.80 -13.71
CA THR A 23 36.16 -11.07 -13.87
C THR A 23 35.06 -11.19 -12.80
N SER A 24 34.07 -12.05 -13.05
CA SER A 24 32.94 -12.36 -12.14
C SER A 24 31.81 -11.30 -12.01
N LYS A 25 31.52 -10.56 -13.08
CA LYS A 25 30.14 -10.06 -13.32
C LYS A 25 29.49 -10.63 -14.58
N ASP A 26 30.27 -10.92 -15.60
CA ASP A 26 29.78 -11.12 -16.97
C ASP A 26 29.17 -12.52 -17.16
N ASN A 27 29.67 -13.53 -16.43
CA ASN A 27 29.12 -14.89 -16.35
C ASN A 27 27.78 -14.99 -15.57
N GLN A 28 27.01 -13.92 -15.46
CA GLN A 28 25.65 -13.98 -14.91
C GLN A 28 24.65 -14.21 -16.06
N ASP A 29 23.89 -15.31 -16.00
CA ASP A 29 22.78 -15.58 -16.93
C ASP A 29 21.83 -14.36 -17.00
N TYR A 30 21.75 -13.69 -18.15
CA TYR A 30 20.95 -12.47 -18.35
C TYR A 30 19.50 -12.82 -18.74
N LEU A 31 19.34 -13.82 -19.60
CA LEU A 31 18.07 -14.44 -19.96
C LEU A 31 18.26 -15.95 -20.12
N ILE A 32 17.26 -16.72 -19.70
CA ILE A 32 17.14 -18.14 -20.03
C ILE A 32 15.85 -18.29 -20.85
N MET A 33 15.97 -18.79 -22.08
CA MET A 33 14.87 -18.99 -23.01
C MET A 33 14.62 -20.47 -23.20
N THR A 34 13.37 -20.91 -23.05
CA THR A 34 12.96 -22.30 -23.38
C THR A 34 12.47 -22.36 -24.82
N ILE A 35 12.91 -23.39 -25.54
CA ILE A 35 12.52 -23.67 -26.94
C ILE A 35 12.01 -25.11 -27.00
N GLU A 36 10.89 -25.32 -27.69
CA GLU A 36 10.33 -26.64 -27.94
C GLU A 36 10.83 -27.13 -29.31
N LEU A 37 11.45 -28.30 -29.37
CA LEU A 37 12.12 -28.82 -30.58
C LEU A 37 11.24 -29.77 -31.43
N GLY A 38 9.98 -29.96 -31.03
CA GLY A 38 9.17 -31.11 -31.45
C GLY A 38 9.17 -32.21 -30.38
N ASP A 39 8.34 -33.24 -30.58
CA ASP A 39 8.22 -34.44 -29.73
C ASP A 39 8.04 -34.19 -28.22
N GLY A 40 7.59 -33.00 -27.82
CA GLY A 40 7.50 -32.56 -26.42
C GLY A 40 8.86 -32.29 -25.75
N GLN A 41 9.97 -32.29 -26.50
CA GLN A 41 11.29 -31.97 -25.97
C GLN A 41 11.47 -30.45 -25.83
N GLN A 42 11.82 -30.01 -24.63
CA GLN A 42 12.17 -28.62 -24.32
C GLN A 42 13.67 -28.51 -24.04
N GLN A 43 14.32 -27.50 -24.63
CA GLN A 43 15.72 -27.13 -24.37
C GLN A 43 15.83 -25.68 -23.91
N HIS A 44 16.94 -25.33 -23.27
CA HIS A 44 17.15 -24.00 -22.71
C HIS A 44 18.39 -23.31 -23.29
N ILE A 45 18.21 -22.20 -24.01
CA ILE A 45 19.30 -21.28 -24.33
C ILE A 45 19.56 -20.39 -23.12
N LYS A 46 20.81 -20.34 -22.68
CA LYS A 46 21.33 -19.30 -21.79
C LYS A 46 21.88 -18.16 -22.65
N ILE A 47 21.55 -16.94 -22.28
CA ILE A 47 21.97 -15.72 -22.97
C ILE A 47 22.61 -14.81 -21.92
N HIS A 48 23.85 -14.40 -22.14
CA HIS A 48 24.56 -13.40 -21.35
C HIS A 48 24.46 -12.02 -22.02
N ALA A 49 24.88 -10.97 -21.32
CA ALA A 49 24.73 -9.58 -21.79
C ALA A 49 25.67 -9.19 -22.95
N THR A 50 26.61 -10.07 -23.30
CA THR A 50 27.68 -9.86 -24.30
C THR A 50 27.53 -10.70 -25.57
N ASP A 51 26.58 -11.64 -25.59
CA ASP A 51 26.51 -12.67 -26.63
C ASP A 51 25.81 -12.13 -27.89
N ASP A 52 26.29 -12.48 -29.08
CA ASP A 52 25.57 -12.18 -30.32
C ASP A 52 24.38 -13.15 -30.49
N PRO A 53 23.13 -12.65 -30.61
CA PRO A 53 21.96 -13.45 -30.95
C PRO A 53 22.07 -14.25 -32.25
N ASN A 54 22.93 -13.87 -33.21
CA ASN A 54 23.16 -14.68 -34.42
C ASN A 54 23.96 -15.94 -34.05
N GLN A 55 25.11 -15.76 -33.39
CA GLN A 55 25.99 -16.86 -32.99
C GLN A 55 25.27 -17.84 -32.06
N LEU A 56 24.52 -17.35 -31.06
CA LEU A 56 23.72 -18.20 -30.18
C LEU A 56 22.65 -19.02 -30.92
N ALA A 57 22.08 -18.49 -32.00
CA ALA A 57 21.13 -19.24 -32.83
C ALA A 57 21.84 -20.33 -33.65
N HIS A 58 22.99 -19.99 -34.24
CA HIS A 58 23.82 -20.92 -35.01
C HIS A 58 24.34 -22.08 -34.14
N ASP A 59 24.97 -21.77 -33.00
CA ASP A 59 25.50 -22.75 -32.06
C ASP A 59 24.41 -23.70 -31.56
N PHE A 60 23.22 -23.17 -31.23
CA PHE A 60 22.09 -23.98 -30.78
C PHE A 60 21.56 -24.92 -31.87
N ILE A 61 21.47 -24.44 -33.12
CA ILE A 61 21.06 -25.25 -34.28
C ILE A 61 22.08 -26.33 -34.60
N GLN A 62 23.38 -26.03 -34.48
CA GLN A 62 24.46 -26.99 -34.67
C GLN A 62 24.45 -28.08 -33.58
N VAL A 63 24.29 -27.69 -32.31
CA VAL A 63 24.23 -28.62 -31.15
C VAL A 63 22.99 -29.53 -31.19
N HIS A 64 21.85 -29.04 -31.68
CA HIS A 64 20.60 -29.80 -31.75
C HIS A 64 20.27 -30.35 -33.15
N THR A 65 21.18 -30.23 -34.12
CA THR A 65 21.03 -30.75 -35.51
C THR A 65 19.72 -30.32 -36.19
N LEU A 66 19.35 -29.05 -36.03
CA LEU A 66 18.10 -28.48 -36.55
C LEU A 66 18.25 -28.00 -38.00
N ASN A 67 17.13 -27.69 -38.66
CA ASN A 67 17.15 -27.10 -40.00
C ASN A 67 17.79 -25.69 -39.96
N PRO A 68 18.85 -25.39 -40.74
CA PRO A 68 19.50 -24.07 -40.76
C PRO A 68 18.58 -22.92 -41.20
N GLU A 69 17.47 -23.17 -41.90
CA GLU A 69 16.47 -22.15 -42.22
C GLU A 69 15.83 -21.52 -40.97
N LEU A 70 15.87 -22.21 -39.82
CA LEU A 70 15.39 -21.72 -38.54
C LEU A 70 16.33 -20.69 -37.89
N GLU A 71 17.58 -20.55 -38.34
CA GLU A 71 18.60 -19.69 -37.70
C GLU A 71 18.17 -18.22 -37.67
N GLN A 72 17.67 -17.70 -38.79
CA GLN A 72 17.18 -16.32 -38.87
C GLN A 72 15.95 -16.09 -37.97
N SER A 73 15.07 -17.09 -37.88
CA SER A 73 13.87 -17.04 -37.04
C SER A 73 14.24 -17.05 -35.54
N LEU A 74 15.18 -17.91 -35.16
CA LEU A 74 15.68 -18.01 -33.78
C LEU A 74 16.48 -16.77 -33.37
N ALA A 75 17.40 -16.30 -34.21
CA ALA A 75 18.14 -15.06 -33.96
C ALA A 75 17.21 -13.85 -33.82
N SER A 76 16.12 -13.79 -34.61
CA SER A 76 15.07 -12.78 -34.48
C SER A 76 14.32 -12.88 -33.14
N LEU A 77 13.95 -14.09 -32.72
CA LEU A 77 13.30 -14.35 -31.42
C LEU A 77 14.20 -13.97 -30.22
N ILE A 78 15.50 -14.25 -30.29
CA ILE A 78 16.48 -13.85 -29.27
C ILE A 78 16.58 -12.32 -29.20
N LYS A 79 16.76 -11.65 -30.35
CA LYS A 79 16.79 -10.17 -30.45
C LYS A 79 15.51 -9.52 -29.91
N GLN A 80 14.34 -10.08 -30.23
CA GLN A 80 13.05 -9.57 -29.75
C GLN A 80 12.94 -9.64 -28.23
N ASN A 81 13.35 -10.75 -27.62
CA ASN A 81 13.27 -10.94 -26.17
C ASN A 81 14.29 -10.10 -25.40
N LEU A 82 15.52 -9.95 -25.90
CA LEU A 82 16.49 -8.99 -25.35
C LEU A 82 15.94 -7.56 -25.39
N GLY A 83 15.37 -7.15 -26.54
CA GLY A 83 14.73 -5.85 -26.70
C GLY A 83 13.47 -5.62 -25.84
N LEU A 84 12.90 -6.67 -25.21
CA LEU A 84 11.86 -6.54 -24.19
C LEU A 84 12.44 -6.35 -22.78
N LEU A 85 13.63 -6.91 -22.49
CA LEU A 85 14.35 -6.69 -21.23
C LEU A 85 14.89 -5.27 -21.14
N ASP A 86 15.46 -4.73 -22.23
CA ASP A 86 16.01 -3.36 -22.23
C ASP A 86 14.90 -2.30 -22.08
N LYS A 87 13.72 -2.54 -22.67
CA LYS A 87 12.52 -1.71 -22.45
C LYS A 87 11.96 -1.79 -21.03
N ARG A 88 12.44 -2.73 -20.21
CA ARG A 88 12.03 -2.97 -18.82
C ARG A 88 13.10 -2.57 -17.80
N SER A 89 14.38 -2.55 -18.20
CA SER A 89 15.48 -1.99 -17.40
C SER A 89 15.48 -0.45 -17.44
N GLN A 90 15.06 0.14 -18.57
CA GLN A 90 14.75 1.57 -18.67
C GLN A 90 13.51 1.92 -17.82
N PRO A 91 13.60 2.89 -16.88
CA PRO A 91 12.45 3.33 -16.09
C PRO A 91 11.47 4.08 -16.99
N SER A 92 10.35 3.44 -17.35
CA SER A 92 9.45 3.92 -18.40
C SER A 92 8.93 5.35 -18.12
N PRO A 93 9.06 6.31 -19.07
CA PRO A 93 8.54 7.68 -18.90
C PRO A 93 7.01 7.76 -18.67
N PHE A 94 6.29 6.70 -19.03
CA PHE A 94 4.82 6.67 -19.12
C PHE A 94 4.09 6.44 -17.79
N MET A 95 4.80 6.06 -16.71
CA MET A 95 4.19 5.77 -15.39
C MET A 95 4.02 7.01 -14.47
N LYS A 96 4.03 8.24 -15.03
CA LYS A 96 3.87 9.49 -14.26
C LYS A 96 2.60 10.30 -14.53
N SER A 97 1.80 9.96 -15.55
CA SER A 97 0.69 10.82 -16.03
C SER A 97 -0.73 10.36 -15.63
N SER A 98 -0.91 9.18 -15.03
CA SER A 98 -2.21 8.50 -14.99
C SER A 98 -2.91 8.42 -13.62
N ILE A 99 -2.54 9.27 -12.64
CA ILE A 99 -3.12 9.22 -11.26
C ILE A 99 -3.57 10.61 -10.77
N SER A 100 -4.16 11.43 -11.66
CA SER A 100 -4.59 12.81 -11.32
C SER A 100 -5.96 13.22 -11.91
N HIS A 101 -6.83 12.27 -12.29
CA HIS A 101 -8.15 12.60 -12.84
C HIS A 101 -9.28 11.63 -12.46
N CYS A 102 -9.84 11.78 -11.25
CA CYS A 102 -11.19 11.30 -10.86
C CYS A 102 -11.58 11.76 -9.43
N GLN A 103 -11.92 13.05 -9.26
CA GLN A 103 -12.69 13.55 -8.12
C GLN A 103 -13.68 14.63 -8.59
N SER A 104 -14.81 14.77 -7.90
CA SER A 104 -16.10 15.31 -8.41
C SER A 104 -16.74 14.38 -9.48
N MET A 105 -18.08 14.23 -9.59
CA MET A 105 -19.22 15.01 -9.06
C MET A 105 -20.28 14.12 -8.39
N THR A 106 -20.96 14.61 -7.34
CA THR A 106 -22.21 14.03 -6.79
C THR A 106 -23.14 15.08 -6.14
N ARG A 107 -24.24 15.42 -6.81
CA ARG A 107 -25.49 16.06 -6.32
C ARG A 107 -26.54 16.04 -7.47
N GLU A 108 -27.86 16.19 -7.33
CA GLU A 108 -28.91 15.82 -6.32
C GLU A 108 -30.20 16.58 -6.76
N GLY A 109 -31.44 16.06 -6.87
CA GLY A 109 -32.02 14.70 -6.81
C GLY A 109 -32.64 14.27 -8.16
N GLN A 110 -33.95 14.01 -8.35
CA GLN A 110 -35.11 13.95 -7.43
C GLN A 110 -36.19 12.94 -7.92
N ASN A 111 -37.05 12.51 -6.99
CA ASN A 111 -38.36 11.84 -7.18
C ASN A 111 -38.45 10.52 -7.97
N CYS A 112 -38.40 9.41 -7.22
CA CYS A 112 -39.45 8.38 -7.30
C CYS A 112 -39.58 7.67 -5.93
N LYS A 113 -40.79 7.22 -5.56
CA LYS A 113 -41.05 6.47 -4.31
C LYS A 113 -41.30 4.99 -4.65
N VAL A 114 -40.68 4.05 -3.92
CA VAL A 114 -41.16 2.67 -3.67
C VAL A 114 -40.27 2.00 -2.59
N PHE A 115 -40.71 0.86 -2.06
CA PHE A 115 -40.26 0.22 -0.81
C PHE A 115 -39.05 -0.73 -0.92
N ASP A 116 -38.23 -0.70 0.14
CA ASP A 116 -37.58 -1.80 0.89
C ASP A 116 -36.51 -2.80 0.37
N LEU A 117 -35.76 -3.28 1.38
CA LEU A 117 -34.98 -4.53 1.54
C LEU A 117 -33.84 -4.90 0.55
N ALA A 118 -32.59 -4.57 0.93
CA ALA A 118 -31.45 -5.51 1.03
C ALA A 118 -30.14 -4.82 1.49
N SER A 119 -29.69 -5.02 2.73
CA SER A 119 -28.47 -4.40 3.29
C SER A 119 -27.26 -5.35 3.33
N THR A 120 -26.39 -5.29 2.32
CA THR A 120 -25.08 -6.00 2.34
C THR A 120 -23.93 -5.04 2.69
N ILE A 121 -23.32 -5.24 3.85
CA ILE A 121 -22.31 -4.33 4.42
C ILE A 121 -20.92 -4.67 3.89
N LYS A 122 -20.40 -3.88 2.94
CA LYS A 122 -19.01 -3.97 2.47
C LYS A 122 -18.09 -3.13 3.36
N HIS A 123 -17.23 -3.77 4.15
CA HIS A 123 -16.38 -3.10 5.14
C HIS A 123 -14.88 -3.40 4.91
N ALA A 124 -14.23 -2.67 4.01
CA ALA A 124 -12.79 -2.80 3.79
C ALA A 124 -12.01 -2.27 5.02
N PRO A 125 -11.12 -3.07 5.66
CA PRO A 125 -10.30 -2.59 6.76
C PRO A 125 -9.17 -1.67 6.24
N GLN A 126 -9.00 -0.50 6.86
CA GLN A 126 -7.89 0.40 6.52
C GLN A 126 -6.56 -0.12 7.10
N ILE A 127 -5.90 -1.00 6.34
CA ILE A 127 -4.57 -1.52 6.68
C ILE A 127 -3.57 -0.36 6.76
N ASN A 128 -3.00 -0.15 7.95
CA ASN A 128 -2.00 0.89 8.18
C ASN A 128 -0.80 0.69 7.23
N ARG A 129 -0.32 1.78 6.61
CA ARG A 129 0.79 1.80 5.62
C ARG A 129 2.06 1.09 6.12
N ARG A 130 2.29 1.03 7.44
CA ARG A 130 3.39 0.27 8.07
C ARG A 130 3.20 -1.25 7.96
N SER A 131 1.97 -1.74 8.14
CA SER A 131 1.62 -3.16 8.00
C SER A 131 1.68 -3.61 6.53
N LEU A 132 1.23 -2.75 5.62
CA LEU A 132 1.32 -2.97 4.17
C LEU A 132 2.78 -3.13 3.70
N LEU A 133 3.70 -2.33 4.27
CA LEU A 133 5.16 -2.44 4.09
C LEU A 133 5.83 -3.64 4.80
N ILE A 134 5.11 -4.35 5.68
CA ILE A 134 5.58 -5.61 6.28
C ILE A 134 5.13 -6.78 5.39
N ALA A 135 3.85 -6.79 4.98
CA ALA A 135 3.32 -7.76 4.02
C ALA A 135 4.12 -7.76 2.70
N SER A 136 4.38 -6.58 2.12
CA SER A 136 5.16 -6.45 0.87
C SER A 136 6.65 -6.82 1.00
N LYS A 137 7.13 -7.10 2.22
CA LYS A 137 8.49 -7.63 2.49
C LYS A 137 8.48 -9.13 2.79
N GLN A 138 7.31 -9.69 3.10
CA GLN A 138 7.11 -11.13 3.33
C GLN A 138 6.65 -11.85 2.05
N SER A 139 6.06 -11.14 1.09
CA SER A 139 5.75 -11.60 -0.27
C SER A 139 7.01 -11.80 -1.13
N ARG A 140 7.93 -12.68 -0.71
CA ARG A 140 9.01 -13.20 -1.54
C ARG A 140 8.56 -14.53 -2.15
N SER A 141 8.26 -14.50 -3.45
CA SER A 141 7.77 -15.66 -4.20
C SER A 141 8.74 -16.85 -4.15
N GLY A 142 8.19 -18.04 -3.92
CA GLY A 142 8.90 -19.30 -3.83
C GLY A 142 8.23 -20.27 -2.86
N ASN A 143 8.21 -21.55 -3.20
CA ASN A 143 7.61 -22.57 -2.34
C ASN A 143 8.45 -22.71 -1.05
N ILE A 144 7.82 -23.10 0.06
CA ILE A 144 8.52 -23.37 1.33
C ILE A 144 9.61 -24.45 1.12
N HIS A 145 9.36 -25.40 0.23
CA HIS A 145 10.36 -26.39 -0.23
C HIS A 145 11.60 -25.72 -0.85
N ASP A 146 11.45 -24.79 -1.79
CA ASP A 146 12.59 -24.09 -2.42
C ASP A 146 13.41 -23.30 -1.41
N ARG A 147 12.73 -22.69 -0.43
CA ARG A 147 13.37 -21.92 0.63
C ARG A 147 14.21 -22.81 1.54
N LEU A 148 13.70 -23.98 1.92
CA LEU A 148 14.45 -24.97 2.70
C LEU A 148 15.59 -25.57 1.87
N TYR A 149 15.36 -25.91 0.61
CA TYR A 149 16.37 -26.47 -0.30
C TYR A 149 17.54 -25.50 -0.56
N ARG A 150 17.25 -24.20 -0.77
CA ARG A 150 18.28 -23.15 -0.89
C ARG A 150 19.05 -22.90 0.41
N LEU A 151 18.46 -23.13 1.58
CA LEU A 151 19.16 -23.06 2.86
C LEU A 151 20.00 -24.32 3.12
N ALA A 152 19.53 -25.50 2.71
CA ALA A 152 20.27 -26.76 2.78
C ALA A 152 21.51 -26.74 1.87
N LYS A 153 21.39 -26.29 0.61
CA LYS A 153 22.55 -26.16 -0.31
C LYS A 153 23.63 -25.18 0.20
N LYS A 154 23.31 -24.28 1.14
CA LYS A 154 24.30 -23.40 1.81
C LYS A 154 24.99 -24.04 3.02
N LYS A 155 24.71 -25.31 3.34
CA LYS A 155 25.44 -26.12 4.32
C LYS A 155 25.93 -27.42 3.69
N LYS A 156 27.12 -27.40 3.09
CA LYS A 156 27.95 -28.59 2.87
C LYS A 156 29.27 -28.45 3.66
N PRO A 157 29.86 -29.57 4.11
CA PRO A 157 31.03 -29.56 4.99
C PRO A 157 32.32 -29.17 4.26
N LYS A 158 33.35 -28.80 5.04
CA LYS A 158 34.74 -28.76 4.59
C LYS A 158 35.41 -30.10 4.89
N THR A 159 36.06 -30.71 3.90
CA THR A 159 36.96 -31.86 4.07
C THR A 159 38.04 -31.83 2.99
N GLU A 160 39.29 -32.22 3.31
CA GLU A 160 40.47 -32.50 2.45
C GLU A 160 40.79 -31.55 1.24
N SER A 161 41.89 -30.77 1.18
CA SER A 161 43.34 -31.09 1.11
C SER A 161 43.81 -31.57 -0.29
N GLN A 162 44.90 -31.14 -0.95
CA GLN A 162 46.13 -30.35 -0.64
C GLN A 162 46.58 -29.55 -1.93
N PRO A 163 47.86 -29.08 -2.16
CA PRO A 163 49.01 -28.72 -1.30
C PRO A 163 49.59 -27.29 -1.57
N MET A 164 50.79 -27.02 -1.04
CA MET A 164 51.52 -25.74 -0.94
C MET A 164 52.11 -25.14 -2.24
N GLN A 165 52.29 -23.81 -2.24
CA GLN A 165 53.53 -23.03 -2.50
C GLN A 165 53.27 -21.59 -1.93
N SER A 166 54.01 -21.03 -0.95
CA SER A 166 55.34 -20.37 -1.01
C SER A 166 55.39 -19.17 -1.98
N ILE A 167 55.84 -17.95 -1.66
CA ILE A 167 56.85 -17.44 -0.68
C ILE A 167 56.36 -16.13 0.03
N SER A 168 57.20 -15.53 0.89
CA SER A 168 57.08 -14.29 1.69
C SER A 168 56.85 -12.99 0.86
N ASP A 169 56.73 -11.75 1.39
CA ASP A 169 57.26 -11.17 2.63
C ASP A 169 56.59 -9.84 3.07
N LYS A 170 56.84 -9.40 4.32
CA LYS A 170 56.52 -8.07 4.92
C LYS A 170 55.02 -7.75 5.13
N SER A 171 54.60 -7.08 6.22
CA SER A 171 55.31 -6.60 7.41
C SER A 171 54.41 -6.60 8.65
N THR A 172 55.02 -6.73 9.83
CA THR A 172 54.38 -6.60 11.14
C THR A 172 54.37 -5.16 11.63
N THR A 173 53.22 -4.65 12.09
CA THR A 173 53.11 -3.88 13.35
C THR A 173 51.65 -3.63 13.76
N SER A 174 51.43 -3.62 15.08
CA SER A 174 50.14 -3.40 15.77
C SER A 174 49.12 -4.55 15.70
N SER A 175 49.09 -5.35 16.77
CA SER A 175 47.90 -6.10 17.19
C SER A 175 46.86 -5.13 17.75
N SER A 176 46.28 -4.30 16.89
CA SER A 176 45.15 -3.44 17.27
C SER A 176 44.03 -4.33 17.79
N PHE A 177 43.63 -4.14 19.04
CA PHE A 177 42.55 -4.90 19.68
C PHE A 177 41.31 -4.76 18.80
N PHE A 178 40.88 -5.84 18.14
CA PHE A 178 39.75 -5.81 17.22
C PHE A 178 38.45 -5.63 18.02
N ASN A 179 38.18 -4.39 18.41
CA ASN A 179 37.08 -4.03 19.28
C ASN A 179 35.77 -4.11 18.49
N PRO A 180 34.90 -5.12 18.75
CA PRO A 180 33.68 -5.27 17.97
C PRO A 180 32.73 -4.09 18.19
N GLY A 181 32.86 -3.36 19.31
CA GLY A 181 32.12 -2.13 19.57
C GLY A 181 32.49 -1.00 18.59
N GLU A 182 33.75 -0.90 18.18
CA GLU A 182 34.20 0.10 17.20
C GLU A 182 33.74 -0.26 15.78
N THR A 183 33.84 -1.54 15.40
CA THR A 183 33.29 -2.02 14.11
C THR A 183 31.77 -1.83 14.04
N LEU A 184 31.05 -2.05 15.16
CA LEU A 184 29.62 -1.81 15.27
C LEU A 184 29.28 -0.31 15.27
N TYR A 185 30.10 0.54 15.87
CA TYR A 185 29.92 1.99 15.85
C TYR A 185 30.09 2.57 14.44
N ILE A 186 31.17 2.22 13.74
CA ILE A 186 31.41 2.62 12.35
C ILE A 186 30.25 2.15 11.45
N LYS A 187 29.78 0.92 11.63
CA LYS A 187 28.62 0.36 10.92
C LYS A 187 27.31 1.09 11.27
N GLY A 188 27.13 1.50 12.52
CA GLY A 188 26.00 2.30 12.97
C GLY A 188 25.98 3.69 12.33
N MET A 189 27.14 4.37 12.30
CA MET A 189 27.33 5.66 11.64
C MET A 189 27.04 5.57 10.14
N ALA A 190 27.58 4.57 9.44
CA ALA A 190 27.28 4.33 8.02
C ALA A 190 25.77 4.14 7.79
N MET A 191 25.10 3.31 8.59
CA MET A 191 23.65 3.09 8.49
C MET A 191 22.83 4.36 8.83
N GLN A 192 23.35 5.24 9.68
CA GLN A 192 22.74 6.54 9.97
C GLN A 192 22.90 7.53 8.81
N HIS A 193 24.07 7.60 8.18
CA HIS A 193 24.29 8.41 6.97
C HIS A 193 23.41 7.93 5.79
N ASP A 194 23.31 6.61 5.55
CA ASP A 194 22.39 6.07 4.55
C ASP A 194 20.92 6.41 4.85
N ARG A 195 20.52 6.34 6.13
CA ARG A 195 19.16 6.72 6.53
C ARG A 195 18.86 8.21 6.31
N LEU A 196 19.85 9.08 6.48
CA LEU A 196 19.72 10.52 6.20
C LEU A 196 19.66 10.78 4.69
N ARG A 197 20.56 10.17 3.91
CA ARG A 197 20.57 10.24 2.43
C ARG A 197 19.23 9.81 1.83
N LEU A 198 18.68 8.67 2.27
CA LEU A 198 17.36 8.16 1.87
C LEU A 198 16.16 8.96 2.40
N ALA A 199 16.37 9.92 3.31
CA ALA A 199 15.35 10.86 3.76
C ALA A 199 15.39 12.14 2.92
N GLU A 200 16.59 12.67 2.66
CA GLU A 200 16.83 13.83 1.79
C GLU A 200 16.38 13.56 0.34
N GLU A 201 16.72 12.40 -0.21
CA GLU A 201 16.26 11.96 -1.54
C GLU A 201 14.72 11.94 -1.64
N LYS A 202 14.02 11.55 -0.57
CA LYS A 202 12.54 11.55 -0.49
C LYS A 202 11.92 12.92 -0.23
N ILE A 203 12.71 13.90 0.19
CA ILE A 203 12.28 15.30 0.23
C ILE A 203 12.39 15.87 -1.19
N LYS A 204 13.54 15.70 -1.85
CA LYS A 204 13.75 16.07 -3.26
C LYS A 204 12.75 15.41 -4.22
N GLU A 205 12.41 14.13 -4.00
CA GLU A 205 11.40 13.41 -4.80
C GLU A 205 9.97 13.97 -4.62
N LYS A 206 9.66 14.55 -3.44
CA LYS A 206 8.39 15.26 -3.22
C LYS A 206 8.41 16.64 -3.85
N GLU A 207 9.45 17.42 -3.61
CA GLU A 207 9.64 18.77 -4.18
C GLU A 207 9.56 18.70 -5.71
N ALA A 208 10.16 17.68 -6.34
CA ALA A 208 10.04 17.44 -7.77
C ALA A 208 8.61 17.06 -8.22
N LYS A 209 7.82 16.35 -7.40
CA LYS A 209 6.40 16.04 -7.70
C LYS A 209 5.51 17.26 -7.51
N GLU A 210 5.71 18.03 -6.44
CA GLU A 210 5.01 19.28 -6.17
C GLU A 210 5.31 20.31 -7.28
N LEU A 211 6.54 20.39 -7.78
CA LEU A 211 6.89 21.18 -8.96
C LEU A 211 6.25 20.66 -10.25
N GLN A 212 6.09 19.34 -10.43
CA GLN A 212 5.35 18.78 -11.57
C GLN A 212 3.84 19.08 -11.48
N GLU A 213 3.24 18.96 -10.29
CA GLU A 213 1.83 19.29 -10.03
C GLU A 213 1.56 20.80 -10.15
N LEU A 214 2.55 21.66 -9.84
CA LEU A 214 2.50 23.10 -10.10
C LEU A 214 2.50 23.48 -11.59
N THR A 215 2.75 22.56 -12.52
CA THR A 215 2.58 22.82 -13.97
C THR A 215 1.14 22.67 -14.46
N PHE A 216 0.16 22.70 -13.55
CA PHE A 216 -1.27 22.62 -13.83
C PHE A 216 -1.72 23.67 -14.87
N ARG A 217 -1.92 23.25 -16.12
CA ARG A 217 -2.70 24.00 -17.11
C ARG A 217 -4.17 23.68 -16.86
N PRO A 218 -4.98 24.59 -16.28
CA PRO A 218 -6.40 24.33 -16.11
C PRO A 218 -7.05 24.22 -17.50
N ASN A 219 -7.64 23.07 -17.80
CA ASN A 219 -8.35 22.86 -19.06
C ASN A 219 -9.75 23.46 -18.96
N ILE A 220 -9.84 24.79 -19.09
CA ILE A 220 -11.06 25.57 -18.86
C ILE A 220 -12.02 25.35 -20.04
N ASN A 221 -12.95 24.39 -19.89
CA ASN A 221 -14.15 24.33 -20.72
C ASN A 221 -15.01 25.57 -20.42
N PRO A 222 -15.25 26.49 -21.36
CA PRO A 222 -15.90 27.77 -21.10
C PRO A 222 -17.42 27.67 -20.81
N SER A 223 -17.97 26.46 -20.80
CA SER A 223 -19.40 26.17 -20.67
C SER A 223 -19.86 25.74 -19.27
N GLN A 224 -18.96 25.51 -18.30
CA GLN A 224 -19.33 25.17 -16.91
C GLN A 224 -19.51 26.40 -16.01
N SER A 225 -20.29 27.36 -16.49
CA SER A 225 -20.94 28.37 -15.64
C SER A 225 -22.17 27.75 -14.96
N ARG A 226 -22.53 28.23 -13.76
CA ARG A 226 -23.66 27.82 -12.91
C ARG A 226 -23.53 26.45 -12.24
N TYR A 227 -22.98 26.44 -11.02
CA TYR A 227 -23.62 25.81 -9.86
C TYR A 227 -23.24 26.60 -8.61
N ASP A 228 -24.18 27.39 -8.10
CA ASP A 228 -23.93 28.45 -7.11
C ASP A 228 -23.91 27.95 -5.65
N GLU A 229 -23.35 26.76 -5.39
CA GLU A 229 -23.05 26.34 -4.01
C GLU A 229 -21.83 27.12 -3.50
N LYS A 230 -22.02 27.95 -2.47
CA LYS A 230 -20.90 28.64 -1.82
C LYS A 230 -19.95 27.60 -1.23
N ALA A 231 -18.65 27.88 -1.26
CA ALA A 231 -17.64 26.99 -0.67
C ALA A 231 -17.89 26.72 0.83
N GLU A 232 -18.51 27.68 1.53
CA GLU A 232 -18.98 27.56 2.92
C GLU A 232 -20.02 26.44 3.08
N ASP A 233 -21.03 26.37 2.20
CA ASP A 233 -22.09 25.36 2.25
C ASP A 233 -21.57 23.95 1.96
N ILE A 234 -20.61 23.83 1.03
CA ILE A 234 -19.91 22.58 0.71
C ILE A 234 -19.11 22.09 1.93
N LEU A 235 -18.42 22.99 2.63
CA LEU A 235 -17.69 22.68 3.86
C LEU A 235 -18.63 22.32 5.02
N LEU A 236 -19.77 23.00 5.15
CA LEU A 236 -20.81 22.72 6.15
C LEU A 236 -21.47 21.36 5.93
N LYS A 237 -21.78 20.97 4.69
CA LYS A 237 -22.26 19.62 4.35
C LYS A 237 -21.21 18.58 4.75
N LYS A 238 -19.95 18.76 4.31
CA LYS A 238 -18.84 17.83 4.60
C LYS A 238 -18.54 17.69 6.10
N ALA A 239 -18.76 18.73 6.90
CA ALA A 239 -18.67 18.66 8.37
C ALA A 239 -19.78 17.80 8.99
N LYS A 240 -21.03 17.97 8.54
CA LYS A 240 -22.17 17.14 8.97
C LYS A 240 -22.00 15.67 8.59
N ASP A 241 -21.54 15.41 7.36
CA ASP A 241 -21.27 14.05 6.87
C ASP A 241 -20.19 13.35 7.73
N TYR A 242 -19.14 14.08 8.12
CA TYR A 242 -18.08 13.56 9.00
C TYR A 242 -18.56 13.28 10.42
N GLU A 243 -19.41 14.15 10.98
CA GLU A 243 -20.00 13.96 12.31
C GLU A 243 -20.98 12.77 12.34
N ALA A 244 -21.83 12.63 11.32
CA ALA A 244 -22.71 11.47 11.15
C ALA A 244 -21.89 10.16 11.09
N HIS A 245 -20.84 10.12 10.27
CA HIS A 245 -19.93 8.97 10.19
C HIS A 245 -19.26 8.65 11.55
N LYS A 246 -18.83 9.67 12.31
CA LYS A 246 -18.25 9.52 13.66
C LYS A 246 -19.26 8.96 14.67
N ASN A 247 -20.54 9.28 14.54
CA ASN A 247 -21.59 8.77 15.42
C ASN A 247 -21.98 7.33 15.08
N VAL A 248 -22.08 6.97 13.80
CA VAL A 248 -22.25 5.57 13.35
C VAL A 248 -21.12 4.67 13.86
N LEU A 249 -19.87 5.16 13.87
CA LEU A 249 -18.74 4.45 14.47
C LEU A 249 -18.94 4.23 15.98
N ARG A 250 -19.35 5.25 16.74
CA ARG A 250 -19.60 5.14 18.19
C ARG A 250 -20.69 4.12 18.51
N GLU A 251 -21.80 4.14 17.77
CA GLU A 251 -22.86 3.14 17.96
C GLU A 251 -22.39 1.72 17.63
N LYS A 252 -21.53 1.54 16.61
CA LYS A 252 -20.96 0.24 16.27
C LYS A 252 -20.12 -0.31 17.43
N TYR A 253 -19.19 0.50 17.96
CA TYR A 253 -18.39 0.12 19.12
C TYR A 253 -19.27 -0.20 20.34
N ALA A 254 -20.24 0.65 20.68
CA ALA A 254 -21.15 0.39 21.81
C ALA A 254 -21.99 -0.88 21.62
N ARG A 255 -22.40 -1.21 20.38
CA ARG A 255 -23.11 -2.46 20.08
C ARG A 255 -22.22 -3.70 20.15
N ASP A 256 -20.94 -3.59 19.80
CA ASP A 256 -19.99 -4.69 19.88
C ASP A 256 -19.50 -4.90 21.34
N GLU A 257 -19.26 -3.83 22.11
CA GLU A 257 -19.02 -3.89 23.56
C GLU A 257 -20.21 -4.55 24.31
N ALA A 258 -21.45 -4.20 23.96
CA ALA A 258 -22.67 -4.79 24.51
C ALA A 258 -22.92 -6.26 24.07
N ARG A 259 -22.16 -6.77 23.09
CA ARG A 259 -22.16 -8.19 22.69
C ARG A 259 -21.09 -8.99 23.42
N GLU A 260 -19.93 -8.40 23.67
CA GLU A 260 -18.83 -9.05 24.41
C GLU A 260 -19.11 -9.10 25.93
N CYS A 261 -19.91 -8.18 26.47
CA CYS A 261 -20.33 -8.20 27.87
C CYS A 261 -21.50 -9.18 28.13
N SER A 262 -21.17 -10.45 28.41
CA SER A 262 -22.16 -11.45 28.87
C SER A 262 -22.71 -11.18 30.27
N PHE A 263 -22.02 -10.36 31.06
CA PHE A 263 -22.42 -9.99 32.41
C PHE A 263 -23.55 -8.95 32.40
N ARG A 264 -24.79 -9.40 32.59
CA ARG A 264 -25.95 -8.54 32.86
C ARG A 264 -26.18 -8.46 34.37
N PRO A 265 -25.58 -7.49 35.10
CA PRO A 265 -25.82 -7.37 36.53
C PRO A 265 -27.29 -7.02 36.78
N ASN A 266 -27.97 -7.84 37.60
CA ASN A 266 -29.34 -7.57 38.02
C ASN A 266 -29.34 -6.49 39.13
N ILE A 267 -29.01 -5.26 38.73
CA ILE A 267 -28.93 -4.10 39.62
C ILE A 267 -30.35 -3.78 40.11
N LYS A 268 -30.66 -4.19 41.34
CA LYS A 268 -31.83 -3.67 42.06
C LYS A 268 -31.69 -2.15 42.12
N LYS A 269 -32.72 -1.43 41.68
CA LYS A 269 -32.78 0.04 41.74
C LYS A 269 -32.99 0.52 43.19
N ASN A 270 -31.97 0.39 44.02
CA ASN A 270 -31.89 1.09 45.29
C ASN A 270 -31.55 2.55 44.96
N ASN A 271 -32.58 3.39 44.84
CA ASN A 271 -32.45 4.82 44.55
C ASN A 271 -31.96 5.62 45.79
N GLU A 272 -30.83 5.22 46.37
CA GLU A 272 -30.11 6.05 47.33
C GLU A 272 -29.11 6.93 46.57
N GLU A 273 -29.59 8.11 46.20
CA GLU A 273 -28.80 9.16 45.55
C GLU A 273 -27.70 9.66 46.50
N ASN A 274 -26.58 8.95 46.51
CA ASN A 274 -25.37 9.31 47.25
C ASN A 274 -24.73 10.55 46.61
N ALA A 275 -25.31 11.73 46.87
CA ALA A 275 -24.95 13.02 46.28
C ALA A 275 -23.47 13.41 46.47
N LYS A 276 -22.78 12.78 47.43
CA LYS A 276 -21.33 12.96 47.68
C LYS A 276 -20.42 12.27 46.66
N VAL A 277 -20.88 11.29 45.88
CA VAL A 277 -20.03 10.57 44.91
C VAL A 277 -19.36 11.52 43.90
N HIS A 278 -20.04 12.60 43.50
CA HIS A 278 -19.47 13.62 42.62
C HIS A 278 -18.43 14.51 43.34
N GLU A 279 -18.63 14.80 44.62
CA GLU A 279 -17.70 15.55 45.48
C GLU A 279 -16.42 14.74 45.74
N ASP A 280 -16.57 13.45 46.09
CA ASP A 280 -15.46 12.53 46.34
C ASP A 280 -14.61 12.31 45.06
N LEU A 281 -15.26 12.18 43.90
CA LEU A 281 -14.60 12.12 42.59
C LEU A 281 -13.88 13.43 42.24
N TYR A 282 -14.43 14.60 42.61
CA TYR A 282 -13.79 15.89 42.39
C TYR A 282 -12.52 16.05 43.25
N GLN A 283 -12.59 15.66 44.52
CA GLN A 283 -11.42 15.70 45.41
C GLN A 283 -10.32 14.70 45.01
N ASP A 284 -10.66 13.51 44.53
CA ASP A 284 -9.66 12.58 43.99
C ASP A 284 -9.07 13.09 42.67
N ALA A 285 -9.85 13.75 41.81
CA ALA A 285 -9.33 14.42 40.62
C ALA A 285 -8.32 15.53 40.97
N GLN A 286 -8.60 16.38 41.98
CA GLN A 286 -7.65 17.37 42.49
C GLN A 286 -6.36 16.72 43.01
N LYS A 287 -6.46 15.72 43.90
CA LYS A 287 -5.29 15.01 44.46
C LYS A 287 -4.42 14.36 43.39
N ARG A 288 -5.02 13.84 42.31
CA ARG A 288 -4.29 13.31 41.14
C ARG A 288 -3.58 14.41 40.35
N GLN A 289 -4.17 15.60 40.25
CA GLN A 289 -3.58 16.75 39.55
C GLN A 289 -2.42 17.35 40.35
N GLU A 290 -2.58 17.55 41.66
CA GLU A 290 -1.52 17.97 42.59
C GLU A 290 -0.32 17.03 42.50
N LYS A 291 -0.56 15.71 42.59
CA LYS A 291 0.48 14.68 42.50
C LYS A 291 1.18 14.63 41.13
N GLN A 292 0.52 15.05 40.05
CA GLN A 292 1.17 15.24 38.75
C GLN A 292 2.05 16.50 38.72
N VAL A 293 1.66 17.58 39.40
CA VAL A 293 2.49 18.79 39.57
C VAL A 293 3.71 18.49 40.45
N GLU A 294 3.56 17.74 41.55
CA GLU A 294 4.69 17.22 42.33
C GLU A 294 5.66 16.42 41.47
N LEU A 295 5.16 15.45 40.70
CA LEU A 295 6.00 14.62 39.81
C LEU A 295 6.63 15.43 38.66
N ALA A 296 6.00 16.51 38.20
CA ALA A 296 6.59 17.43 37.24
C ALA A 296 7.72 18.27 37.86
N ASN A 297 7.55 18.76 39.09
CA ASN A 297 8.57 19.49 39.84
C ASN A 297 9.76 18.57 40.20
N ILE A 298 9.51 17.33 40.60
CA ILE A 298 10.55 16.31 40.86
C ILE A 298 11.37 16.02 39.58
N ARG A 299 10.75 16.08 38.39
CA ARG A 299 11.45 15.93 37.09
C ARG A 299 12.40 17.07 36.73
N LEU A 300 12.42 18.19 37.46
CA LEU A 300 13.44 19.24 37.31
C LEU A 300 14.78 18.87 37.95
N PHE A 301 14.86 17.77 38.71
CA PHE A 301 16.12 17.20 39.19
C PHE A 301 16.54 16.01 38.32
N PRO A 302 17.46 16.18 37.35
CA PRO A 302 17.88 15.11 36.45
C PRO A 302 18.82 14.14 37.17
N PHE A 303 18.24 13.12 37.82
CA PHE A 303 18.89 11.89 38.33
C PHE A 303 20.36 12.07 38.70
N GLU A 304 20.65 12.65 39.88
CA GLU A 304 21.99 12.56 40.44
C GLU A 304 22.20 11.13 40.99
N PRO A 305 23.07 10.29 40.38
CA PRO A 305 23.38 9.00 40.96
C PRO A 305 24.16 9.26 42.26
N ASN A 306 23.60 8.87 43.41
CA ASN A 306 24.24 9.10 44.71
C ASN A 306 25.55 8.30 44.81
N LYS A 307 26.68 8.98 44.53
CA LYS A 307 28.00 8.36 44.30
C LYS A 307 28.64 7.78 45.56
N GLU A 308 28.12 8.08 46.75
CA GLU A 308 28.73 7.71 48.02
C GLU A 308 28.47 6.24 48.40
N LYS A 309 27.34 5.67 47.96
CA LYS A 309 26.87 4.34 48.40
C LYS A 309 27.66 3.13 47.86
N HIS A 310 28.69 3.35 47.03
CA HIS A 310 29.53 2.28 46.45
C HIS A 310 30.97 2.20 47.02
N ARG A 311 31.23 2.77 48.21
CA ARG A 311 32.55 2.70 48.88
C ARG A 311 32.62 1.83 50.15
N MET A 312 31.66 0.95 50.39
CA MET A 312 31.73 -0.02 51.50
C MET A 312 32.19 -1.40 51.01
N GLY A 313 33.27 -1.94 51.59
CA GLY A 313 33.66 -3.35 51.51
C GLY A 313 34.39 -3.79 50.24
N LYS A 314 35.69 -3.48 50.11
CA LYS A 314 36.58 -4.09 49.10
C LYS A 314 37.73 -4.92 49.70
N ASN A 315 37.69 -5.18 51.01
CA ASN A 315 38.83 -5.71 51.78
C ASN A 315 38.70 -7.20 52.14
N ASN A 316 37.52 -7.81 51.96
CA ASN A 316 37.34 -9.25 52.07
C ASN A 316 37.22 -9.83 50.65
N ALA A 317 38.22 -10.59 50.24
CA ALA A 317 38.12 -11.42 49.04
C ALA A 317 37.31 -12.67 49.39
N GLU A 318 35.98 -12.57 49.32
CA GLU A 318 35.08 -13.70 49.54
C GLU A 318 35.51 -14.89 48.67
N SER A 319 35.61 -16.06 49.28
CA SER A 319 35.94 -17.29 48.58
C SER A 319 34.85 -17.60 47.54
N ARG A 320 35.21 -18.38 46.51
CA ARG A 320 34.22 -18.83 45.51
C ARG A 320 33.11 -19.67 46.16
N GLU A 321 33.43 -20.41 47.23
CA GLU A 321 32.46 -21.17 48.01
C GLU A 321 31.58 -20.24 48.86
N GLU A 322 32.15 -19.26 49.56
CA GLU A 322 31.39 -18.24 50.32
C GLU A 322 30.42 -17.45 49.41
N PHE A 323 30.85 -17.12 48.19
CA PHE A 323 30.00 -16.48 47.18
C PHE A 323 28.82 -17.35 46.75
N ILE A 324 29.05 -18.65 46.53
CA ILE A 324 28.02 -19.63 46.17
C ILE A 324 27.07 -19.85 47.35
N ASP A 325 27.59 -20.05 48.56
CA ASP A 325 26.80 -20.22 49.78
C ASP A 325 25.97 -18.98 50.08
N ARG A 326 26.49 -17.77 49.86
CA ARG A 326 25.68 -16.55 49.97
C ARG A 326 24.55 -16.54 48.95
N LEU A 327 24.78 -16.95 47.71
CA LEU A 327 23.74 -17.04 46.66
C LEU A 327 22.65 -18.05 47.02
N VAL A 328 23.02 -19.25 47.44
CA VAL A 328 22.09 -20.33 47.82
C VAL A 328 21.33 -19.96 49.10
N ASN A 329 22.04 -19.54 50.15
CA ASN A 329 21.44 -19.23 51.44
C ASN A 329 20.71 -17.89 51.48
N SER A 330 21.01 -16.92 50.59
CA SER A 330 20.22 -15.69 50.43
C SER A 330 18.78 -16.02 50.05
N LYS A 331 18.60 -16.84 48.99
CA LYS A 331 17.27 -17.26 48.55
C LYS A 331 16.54 -18.08 49.62
N LYS A 332 17.26 -18.94 50.34
CA LYS A 332 16.71 -19.72 51.46
C LYS A 332 16.24 -18.82 52.61
N LYS A 333 17.08 -17.89 53.08
CA LYS A 333 16.72 -16.94 54.14
C LYS A 333 15.48 -16.10 53.77
N LEU A 334 15.37 -15.65 52.52
CA LEU A 334 14.20 -14.92 52.04
C LEU A 334 12.94 -15.80 52.06
N TYR A 335 13.02 -17.09 51.71
CA TYR A 335 11.90 -18.00 51.90
C TYR A 335 11.58 -18.24 53.38
N ASP A 336 12.56 -18.51 54.23
CA ASP A 336 12.37 -18.71 55.68
C ASP A 336 11.75 -17.48 56.37
N GLU A 337 12.07 -16.27 55.89
CA GLU A 337 11.50 -14.99 56.34
C GLU A 337 10.06 -14.79 55.82
N MET A 338 9.80 -15.07 54.55
CA MET A 338 8.44 -15.07 53.99
C MET A 338 7.53 -16.12 54.66
N GLU A 339 8.08 -17.29 55.02
CA GLU A 339 7.35 -18.34 55.74
C GLU A 339 7.01 -17.91 57.16
N LYS A 340 7.91 -17.21 57.86
CA LYS A 340 7.63 -16.59 59.17
C LYS A 340 6.59 -15.48 59.08
N LEU A 341 6.65 -14.64 58.04
CA LEU A 341 5.64 -13.61 57.80
C LEU A 341 4.25 -14.21 57.50
N ARG A 342 4.18 -15.32 56.76
CA ARG A 342 2.93 -16.10 56.62
C ARG A 342 2.49 -16.67 57.97
N ALA A 343 3.38 -17.30 58.73
CA ALA A 343 3.05 -17.91 60.03
C ALA A 343 2.50 -16.89 61.04
N LEU A 344 2.98 -15.64 60.98
CA LEU A 344 2.46 -14.50 61.76
C LEU A 344 1.11 -13.97 61.24
N GLN A 345 0.76 -14.23 59.97
CA GLN A 345 -0.52 -13.84 59.35
C GLN A 345 -1.57 -14.98 59.35
N THR A 346 -1.18 -16.24 59.58
CA THR A 346 -2.08 -17.41 59.61
C THR A 346 -2.91 -17.54 60.90
N THR A 347 -3.03 -16.47 61.70
CA THR A 347 -4.15 -16.36 62.62
C THR A 347 -5.40 -16.04 61.79
N ASP A 348 -6.23 -17.05 61.50
CA ASP A 348 -7.50 -16.91 60.75
C ASP A 348 -8.51 -15.94 61.38
N ASN A 349 -8.22 -15.39 62.56
CA ASN A 349 -9.05 -14.43 63.28
C ASN A 349 -8.44 -13.01 63.16
N ASP A 350 -9.27 -12.01 62.88
CA ASP A 350 -8.87 -10.60 62.98
C ASP A 350 -8.41 -10.26 64.42
N PRO A 351 -7.20 -9.70 64.63
CA PRO A 351 -6.69 -9.39 65.96
C PRO A 351 -7.48 -8.29 66.70
N VAL A 352 -8.33 -7.51 66.02
CA VAL A 352 -9.14 -6.44 66.64
C VAL A 352 -10.53 -6.93 67.05
N THR A 353 -11.22 -7.70 66.18
CA THR A 353 -12.58 -8.19 66.47
C THR A 353 -12.64 -9.64 67.00
N GLY A 354 -11.54 -10.40 66.88
CA GLY A 354 -11.50 -11.84 67.18
C GLY A 354 -12.30 -12.70 66.19
N GLN A 355 -12.91 -12.10 65.16
CA GLN A 355 -13.78 -12.78 64.21
C GLN A 355 -12.98 -13.44 63.09
N LYS A 356 -13.40 -14.63 62.65
CA LYS A 356 -12.72 -15.31 61.53
C LYS A 356 -12.82 -14.51 60.24
N PHE A 357 -11.69 -14.35 59.55
CA PHE A 357 -11.64 -13.70 58.24
C PHE A 357 -12.59 -14.40 57.27
N PHE A 358 -13.41 -13.59 56.57
CA PHE A 358 -14.41 -14.08 55.64
C PHE A 358 -13.75 -14.84 54.49
N SER A 359 -13.77 -16.17 54.58
CA SER A 359 -13.40 -17.09 53.51
C SER A 359 -14.62 -17.22 52.59
N PRO A 360 -14.64 -16.56 51.41
CA PRO A 360 -15.82 -16.61 50.55
C PRO A 360 -16.07 -18.05 50.12
N LEU A 361 -17.34 -18.48 50.19
CA LEU A 361 -17.80 -19.72 49.56
C LEU A 361 -17.76 -19.56 48.03
N THR A 362 -16.56 -19.64 47.46
CA THR A 362 -16.35 -19.76 46.02
C THR A 362 -16.94 -21.08 45.57
N LEU A 363 -18.21 -21.05 45.12
CA LEU A 363 -18.87 -22.17 44.48
C LEU A 363 -17.90 -22.76 43.42
N PRO A 364 -17.57 -24.06 43.47
CA PRO A 364 -16.57 -24.63 42.59
C PRO A 364 -17.02 -24.45 41.14
N ASN A 365 -16.29 -23.64 40.38
CA ASN A 365 -16.69 -23.10 39.07
C ASN A 365 -17.40 -24.15 38.21
N HIS A 366 -18.74 -24.07 38.12
CA HIS A 366 -19.56 -25.12 37.49
C HIS A 366 -19.22 -25.29 36.00
N GLU A 367 -18.77 -24.23 35.33
CA GLU A 367 -18.30 -24.25 33.93
C GLU A 367 -16.88 -24.82 33.73
N ALA A 368 -16.14 -25.06 34.82
CA ALA A 368 -14.87 -25.78 34.79
C ALA A 368 -15.09 -27.27 35.08
N SER A 369 -15.91 -27.61 36.10
CA SER A 369 -16.19 -28.99 36.48
C SER A 369 -17.00 -29.78 35.42
N THR A 370 -17.82 -29.09 34.64
CA THR A 370 -18.57 -29.68 33.50
C THR A 370 -17.75 -29.88 32.23
N ARG A 371 -16.47 -29.45 32.19
CA ARG A 371 -15.56 -29.73 31.06
C ARG A 371 -14.98 -31.14 31.16
N ARG A 372 -15.85 -32.12 30.87
CA ARG A 372 -15.57 -33.50 30.43
C ARG A 372 -14.28 -34.12 31.00
N LYS A 373 -14.43 -34.90 32.07
CA LYS A 373 -13.33 -35.70 32.66
C LYS A 373 -12.79 -36.78 31.70
N ASP A 374 -13.49 -37.01 30.58
CA ASP A 374 -13.32 -38.15 29.68
C ASP A 374 -12.51 -37.81 28.42
N LYS A 375 -11.89 -36.61 28.35
CA LYS A 375 -10.92 -36.26 27.32
C LYS A 375 -9.63 -35.74 27.94
N ASP A 376 -8.53 -36.32 27.48
CA ASP A 376 -7.20 -35.93 27.91
C ASP A 376 -6.94 -34.46 27.56
N ILE A 377 -6.31 -33.72 28.47
CA ILE A 377 -6.13 -32.26 28.38
C ILE A 377 -5.36 -31.90 27.10
N TRP A 378 -4.46 -32.79 26.68
CA TRP A 378 -3.71 -32.69 25.44
C TRP A 378 -4.60 -32.71 24.18
N GLU A 379 -5.56 -33.64 24.08
CA GLU A 379 -6.51 -33.65 22.95
C GLU A 379 -7.32 -32.35 22.87
N TYR A 380 -7.75 -31.83 24.02
CA TYR A 380 -8.49 -30.56 24.07
C TYR A 380 -7.62 -29.39 23.59
N LEU A 381 -6.35 -29.32 23.99
CA LEU A 381 -5.43 -28.27 23.55
C LEU A 381 -5.06 -28.38 22.07
N TYR A 382 -4.88 -29.59 21.54
CA TYR A 382 -4.66 -29.81 20.10
C TYR A 382 -5.91 -29.47 19.28
N SER A 383 -7.08 -30.00 19.63
CA SER A 383 -8.33 -29.65 18.93
C SER A 383 -8.68 -28.15 19.01
N MET A 384 -8.34 -27.45 20.11
CA MET A 384 -8.49 -25.98 20.18
C MET A 384 -7.50 -25.23 19.28
N LYS A 385 -6.27 -25.76 19.09
CA LYS A 385 -5.28 -25.22 18.15
C LYS A 385 -5.73 -25.42 16.70
N ASP A 386 -6.22 -26.61 16.38
CA ASP A 386 -6.65 -26.94 15.02
C ASP A 386 -7.96 -26.23 14.66
N TYR A 387 -8.93 -26.11 15.57
CA TYR A 387 -10.11 -25.25 15.40
C TYR A 387 -9.73 -23.77 15.13
N LYS A 388 -8.72 -23.24 15.81
CA LYS A 388 -8.21 -21.88 15.53
C LYS A 388 -7.57 -21.79 14.13
N LYS A 389 -6.83 -22.82 13.72
CA LYS A 389 -6.22 -22.91 12.38
C LYS A 389 -7.30 -23.00 11.29
N GLU A 390 -8.31 -23.83 11.48
CA GLU A 390 -9.49 -23.98 10.60
C GLU A 390 -10.20 -22.63 10.40
N ARG A 391 -10.46 -21.92 11.52
CA ARG A 391 -11.14 -20.62 11.49
C ARG A 391 -10.31 -19.52 10.82
N ILE A 392 -8.97 -19.59 10.88
CA ILE A 392 -8.07 -18.69 10.15
C ILE A 392 -8.05 -19.05 8.66
N LYS A 393 -7.98 -20.34 8.31
CA LYS A 393 -8.03 -20.82 6.91
C LYS A 393 -9.32 -20.37 6.22
N LYS A 394 -10.48 -20.60 6.85
CA LYS A 394 -11.77 -20.16 6.30
C LYS A 394 -11.86 -18.66 6.10
N TYR A 395 -11.31 -17.86 7.03
CA TYR A 395 -11.30 -16.39 6.88
C TYR A 395 -10.41 -15.92 5.72
N LEU A 396 -9.29 -16.61 5.45
CA LEU A 396 -8.44 -16.34 4.29
C LEU A 396 -9.12 -16.75 2.98
N GLU A 397 -9.84 -17.88 2.95
CA GLU A 397 -10.62 -18.33 1.79
C GLU A 397 -11.79 -17.38 1.50
N GLU A 398 -12.49 -16.91 2.52
CA GLU A 398 -13.53 -15.86 2.42
C GLU A 398 -12.95 -14.50 1.95
N GLU A 399 -11.74 -14.15 2.37
CA GLU A 399 -11.04 -12.95 1.89
C GLU A 399 -10.57 -13.10 0.44
N GLU A 400 -10.00 -14.24 0.05
CA GLU A 400 -9.47 -14.52 -1.30
C GLU A 400 -10.58 -14.47 -2.36
N VAL A 401 -11.71 -15.15 -2.13
CA VAL A 401 -12.91 -15.04 -2.99
C VAL A 401 -13.43 -13.60 -3.04
N GLY A 402 -13.37 -12.86 -1.92
CA GLY A 402 -13.71 -11.44 -1.88
C GLY A 402 -12.80 -10.56 -2.74
N TRP A 403 -11.50 -10.87 -2.82
CA TRP A 403 -10.55 -10.18 -3.70
C TRP A 403 -10.75 -10.55 -5.18
N GLU A 404 -11.00 -11.82 -5.50
CA GLU A 404 -11.29 -12.28 -6.87
C GLU A 404 -12.58 -11.65 -7.42
N GLU A 405 -13.66 -11.62 -6.62
CA GLU A 405 -14.88 -10.89 -6.95
C GLU A 405 -14.61 -9.38 -7.15
N ALA A 406 -13.81 -8.75 -6.29
CA ALA A 406 -13.51 -7.32 -6.35
C ALA A 406 -12.51 -6.94 -7.48
N ALA A 407 -11.74 -7.91 -7.98
CA ALA A 407 -10.92 -7.78 -9.17
C ALA A 407 -11.77 -7.94 -10.45
N SER A 408 -12.68 -8.92 -10.45
CA SER A 408 -13.55 -9.24 -11.60
C SER A 408 -14.65 -8.21 -11.82
N LYS A 409 -15.13 -7.55 -10.76
CA LYS A 409 -16.15 -6.48 -10.86
C LYS A 409 -15.55 -5.23 -11.50
N THR A 410 -15.93 -5.00 -12.76
CA THR A 410 -15.46 -3.90 -13.62
C THR A 410 -15.60 -2.55 -12.92
N LYS A 411 -14.48 -1.84 -12.74
CA LYS A 411 -14.39 -0.61 -11.91
C LYS A 411 -14.96 0.65 -12.57
N LEU A 412 -15.95 0.50 -13.46
CA LEU A 412 -16.70 1.59 -14.06
C LEU A 412 -17.83 1.99 -13.12
N GLY A 413 -17.88 3.26 -12.70
CA GLY A 413 -19.00 3.76 -11.92
C GLY A 413 -20.29 3.81 -12.74
N ASN A 414 -21.46 3.78 -12.08
CA ASN A 414 -22.77 3.75 -12.74
C ASN A 414 -23.00 4.92 -13.73
N GLN A 415 -22.33 6.07 -13.54
CA GLN A 415 -22.33 7.15 -14.52
C GLN A 415 -21.48 6.83 -15.75
N SER A 416 -20.28 6.26 -15.56
CA SER A 416 -19.39 5.83 -16.64
C SER A 416 -20.03 4.74 -17.51
N LEU A 417 -20.77 3.81 -16.89
CA LEU A 417 -21.60 2.82 -17.60
C LEU A 417 -22.65 3.54 -18.46
N LYS A 418 -23.50 4.40 -17.88
CA LYS A 418 -24.51 5.16 -18.63
C LYS A 418 -23.94 6.04 -19.76
N VAL A 419 -22.72 6.55 -19.62
CA VAL A 419 -22.02 7.31 -20.68
C VAL A 419 -21.53 6.36 -21.78
N PHE A 420 -20.99 5.19 -21.41
CA PHE A 420 -20.61 4.15 -22.37
C PHE A 420 -21.83 3.59 -23.11
N ASP A 421 -22.94 3.35 -22.42
CA ASP A 421 -24.21 2.89 -23.01
C ASP A 421 -24.74 3.88 -24.06
N LYS A 422 -24.75 5.18 -23.73
CA LYS A 422 -25.13 6.25 -24.68
C LYS A 422 -24.18 6.35 -25.87
N PHE A 423 -22.88 6.18 -25.66
CA PHE A 423 -21.89 6.18 -26.73
C PHE A 423 -22.06 4.96 -27.66
N ARG A 424 -22.27 3.77 -27.08
CA ARG A 424 -22.53 2.50 -27.76
C ARG A 424 -23.81 2.53 -28.59
N LEU A 425 -24.93 2.94 -27.99
CA LEU A 425 -26.19 3.16 -28.71
C LEU A 425 -26.06 4.19 -29.84
N LYS A 426 -25.21 5.21 -29.68
CA LYS A 426 -24.92 6.16 -30.77
C LYS A 426 -24.13 5.53 -31.93
N GLN A 427 -23.20 4.61 -31.66
CA GLN A 427 -22.53 3.89 -32.75
C GLN A 427 -23.49 2.91 -33.44
N TYR A 428 -24.35 2.21 -32.70
CA TYR A 428 -25.38 1.36 -33.30
C TYR A 428 -26.40 2.16 -34.12
N LYS A 429 -26.79 3.36 -33.67
CA LYS A 429 -27.69 4.21 -34.44
C LYS A 429 -27.07 4.65 -35.78
N LYS A 430 -25.76 4.89 -35.84
CA LYS A 430 -25.09 5.16 -37.12
C LYS A 430 -25.12 3.96 -38.06
N ILE A 431 -24.82 2.76 -37.55
CA ILE A 431 -24.82 1.54 -38.37
C ILE A 431 -26.24 1.30 -38.92
N PHE A 432 -27.26 1.54 -38.10
CA PHE A 432 -28.66 1.55 -38.52
C PHE A 432 -28.93 2.64 -39.59
N GLU A 433 -28.55 3.89 -39.34
CA GLU A 433 -28.65 5.04 -40.27
C GLU A 433 -27.86 4.86 -41.58
N THR A 434 -26.98 3.85 -41.68
CA THR A 434 -26.28 3.47 -42.93
C THR A 434 -26.86 2.24 -43.63
N LEU A 435 -27.74 1.48 -42.96
CA LEU A 435 -28.48 0.34 -43.53
C LEU A 435 -29.87 0.77 -44.02
N ASP A 436 -30.51 1.68 -43.28
CA ASP A 436 -31.81 2.34 -43.53
C ASP A 436 -31.64 3.40 -44.64
N SER A 437 -31.70 2.96 -45.90
CA SER A 437 -31.44 3.80 -47.09
C SER A 437 -32.60 4.76 -47.40
N ASP A 438 -33.85 4.33 -47.16
CA ASP A 438 -35.06 5.11 -47.38
C ASP A 438 -35.48 5.98 -46.17
N GLN A 439 -34.86 5.79 -45.01
CA GLN A 439 -35.02 6.59 -43.78
C GLN A 439 -36.44 6.51 -43.17
N ASP A 440 -37.11 5.38 -43.34
CA ASP A 440 -38.44 5.11 -42.73
C ASP A 440 -38.33 4.78 -41.22
N GLY A 441 -37.14 4.42 -40.75
CA GLY A 441 -36.85 4.05 -39.36
C GLY A 441 -36.85 2.53 -39.09
N LYS A 442 -36.89 1.71 -40.14
CA LYS A 442 -36.81 0.24 -40.14
C LYS A 442 -35.75 -0.22 -41.13
N ILE A 443 -35.27 -1.45 -40.97
CA ILE A 443 -34.43 -2.10 -41.98
C ILE A 443 -35.22 -3.27 -42.56
N SER A 444 -35.46 -3.24 -43.87
CA SER A 444 -36.16 -4.26 -44.63
C SER A 444 -35.20 -4.93 -45.61
N ALA A 445 -35.26 -6.25 -45.80
CA ALA A 445 -34.30 -7.00 -46.62
C ALA A 445 -34.14 -6.47 -48.06
N ASP A 446 -35.21 -5.91 -48.65
CA ASP A 446 -35.21 -5.36 -50.01
C ASP A 446 -34.56 -3.96 -50.15
N HIS A 447 -34.37 -3.23 -49.04
CA HIS A 447 -33.97 -1.81 -49.04
C HIS A 447 -32.63 -1.54 -48.32
N ILE A 448 -31.86 -2.59 -48.00
CA ILE A 448 -30.60 -2.46 -47.27
C ILE A 448 -29.49 -1.88 -48.15
N GLU A 449 -28.95 -0.72 -47.76
CA GLU A 449 -27.71 -0.21 -48.33
C GLU A 449 -26.48 -0.72 -47.56
N LEU A 450 -25.51 -1.30 -48.29
CA LEU A 450 -24.24 -1.79 -47.72
C LEU A 450 -23.08 -0.81 -47.97
N ASN A 451 -23.32 0.27 -48.73
CA ASN A 451 -22.30 1.21 -49.21
C ASN A 451 -21.80 2.11 -48.07
N GLY A 452 -20.58 1.87 -47.60
CA GLY A 452 -19.92 2.67 -46.56
C GLY A 452 -19.84 1.98 -45.19
N ILE A 453 -20.46 0.81 -45.03
CA ILE A 453 -20.25 -0.06 -43.87
C ILE A 453 -18.90 -0.76 -44.03
N SER A 454 -18.14 -0.93 -42.93
CA SER A 454 -16.86 -1.64 -43.00
C SER A 454 -17.08 -3.13 -43.23
N GLU A 455 -16.24 -3.76 -44.04
CA GLU A 455 -16.14 -5.22 -44.22
C GLU A 455 -16.22 -5.98 -42.88
N LYS A 456 -15.50 -5.52 -41.86
CA LYS A 456 -15.51 -6.08 -40.49
C LYS A 456 -16.81 -5.88 -39.72
N HIS A 457 -17.62 -4.89 -40.09
CA HIS A 457 -18.96 -4.73 -39.54
C HIS A 457 -19.93 -5.66 -40.28
N LEU A 458 -19.78 -5.86 -41.59
CA LEU A 458 -20.55 -6.84 -42.37
C LEU A 458 -20.30 -8.27 -41.88
N GLU A 459 -19.04 -8.68 -41.65
CA GLU A 459 -18.69 -9.97 -41.03
C GLU A 459 -19.44 -10.22 -39.71
N ILE A 460 -19.57 -9.17 -38.89
CA ILE A 460 -20.23 -9.24 -37.58
C ILE A 460 -21.76 -9.23 -37.69
N LEU A 461 -22.31 -8.58 -38.73
CA LEU A 461 -23.75 -8.44 -38.96
C LEU A 461 -24.35 -9.58 -39.80
N SER A 462 -23.53 -10.36 -40.51
CA SER A 462 -24.00 -11.47 -41.38
C SER A 462 -25.06 -12.36 -40.73
N PRO A 463 -24.91 -12.84 -39.48
CA PRO A 463 -25.92 -13.70 -38.86
C PRO A 463 -27.29 -13.02 -38.62
N LEU A 464 -27.31 -11.69 -38.45
CA LEU A 464 -28.54 -10.91 -38.33
C LEU A 464 -29.16 -10.65 -39.70
N LEU A 465 -28.35 -10.28 -40.69
CA LEU A 465 -28.82 -10.04 -42.07
C LEU A 465 -29.34 -11.32 -42.72
N GLU A 466 -28.69 -12.46 -42.49
CA GLU A 466 -29.16 -13.79 -42.87
C GLU A 466 -30.49 -14.14 -42.17
N HIS A 467 -30.66 -13.81 -40.89
CA HIS A 467 -31.93 -14.04 -40.19
C HIS A 467 -33.07 -13.22 -40.80
N MET A 468 -32.85 -11.92 -41.02
CA MET A 468 -33.81 -11.01 -41.66
C MET A 468 -34.19 -11.47 -43.08
N LEU A 469 -33.22 -11.88 -43.89
CA LEU A 469 -33.47 -12.37 -45.25
C LEU A 469 -34.29 -13.66 -45.27
N ASN A 470 -34.15 -14.51 -44.25
CA ASN A 470 -34.91 -15.77 -44.13
C ASN A 470 -36.33 -15.59 -43.58
N SER A 471 -36.59 -14.55 -42.77
CA SER A 471 -37.94 -14.29 -42.22
C SER A 471 -38.76 -13.29 -43.04
N GLY A 472 -38.10 -12.34 -43.70
CA GLY A 472 -38.75 -11.21 -44.40
C GLY A 472 -39.22 -10.09 -43.47
N ASP A 473 -38.86 -10.13 -42.18
CA ASP A 473 -39.27 -9.12 -41.20
C ASP A 473 -38.52 -7.78 -41.38
N CYS A 474 -39.22 -6.70 -41.05
CA CYS A 474 -38.68 -5.33 -41.04
C CYS A 474 -38.33 -4.93 -39.60
N ILE A 475 -37.04 -4.76 -39.29
CA ILE A 475 -36.55 -4.60 -37.90
C ILE A 475 -36.45 -3.12 -37.51
N GLU A 476 -37.02 -2.73 -36.36
CA GLU A 476 -36.88 -1.37 -35.81
C GLU A 476 -35.55 -1.17 -35.06
N PHE A 477 -35.10 0.09 -34.93
CA PHE A 477 -33.82 0.42 -34.28
C PHE A 477 -33.63 -0.18 -32.87
N LEU A 478 -34.71 -0.31 -32.08
CA LEU A 478 -34.63 -0.90 -30.74
C LEU A 478 -34.33 -2.40 -30.78
N GLU A 479 -34.96 -3.12 -31.70
CA GLU A 479 -34.78 -4.56 -31.91
C GLU A 479 -33.40 -4.85 -32.51
N PHE A 480 -32.99 -4.07 -33.51
CA PHE A 480 -31.64 -4.09 -34.08
C PHE A 480 -30.56 -3.88 -32.99
N ALA A 481 -30.75 -2.90 -32.10
CA ALA A 481 -29.84 -2.65 -30.99
C ALA A 481 -29.82 -3.79 -29.96
N MET A 482 -30.92 -4.54 -29.78
CA MET A 482 -30.97 -5.74 -28.95
C MET A 482 -30.23 -6.91 -29.60
N HIS A 483 -30.46 -7.20 -30.88
CA HIS A 483 -29.77 -8.28 -31.59
C HIS A 483 -28.25 -8.02 -31.70
N ILE A 484 -27.82 -6.77 -31.92
CA ILE A 484 -26.38 -6.44 -31.88
C ILE A 484 -25.79 -6.64 -30.48
N GLU A 485 -26.52 -6.39 -29.39
CA GLU A 485 -26.04 -6.73 -28.05
C GLU A 485 -25.95 -8.24 -27.80
N GLU A 486 -26.90 -9.01 -28.30
CA GLU A 486 -26.86 -10.47 -28.24
C GLU A 486 -25.67 -11.05 -29.01
N LEU A 487 -25.45 -10.63 -30.26
CA LEU A 487 -24.24 -10.97 -31.03
C LEU A 487 -22.97 -10.52 -30.29
N ARG A 488 -22.92 -9.28 -29.82
CA ARG A 488 -21.78 -8.72 -29.07
C ARG A 488 -21.44 -9.52 -27.80
N ASN A 489 -22.39 -10.22 -27.19
CA ASN A 489 -22.11 -11.07 -26.04
C ASN A 489 -21.37 -12.37 -26.41
N HIS A 490 -21.48 -12.84 -27.66
CA HIS A 490 -20.84 -14.05 -28.18
C HIS A 490 -19.50 -13.79 -28.89
N LEU A 491 -19.25 -12.58 -29.41
CA LEU A 491 -18.02 -12.19 -30.13
C LEU A 491 -16.73 -12.20 -29.27
N ASP A 492 -15.56 -12.23 -29.91
CA ASP A 492 -14.26 -11.97 -29.24
C ASP A 492 -14.08 -10.48 -28.86
N MET A 493 -13.22 -10.20 -27.87
CA MET A 493 -12.85 -8.83 -27.49
C MET A 493 -12.39 -7.95 -28.67
N LYS A 494 -11.70 -8.50 -29.68
CA LYS A 494 -11.24 -7.74 -30.85
C LYS A 494 -12.42 -7.29 -31.73
N THR A 495 -13.34 -8.20 -32.06
CA THR A 495 -14.53 -7.87 -32.88
C THR A 495 -15.54 -7.02 -32.12
N ARG A 496 -15.70 -7.23 -30.81
CA ARG A 496 -16.45 -6.29 -29.93
C ARG A 496 -15.89 -4.87 -29.94
N ALA A 497 -14.59 -4.68 -30.16
CA ALA A 497 -13.97 -3.36 -30.26
C ALA A 497 -14.29 -2.68 -31.60
N CYS A 498 -14.28 -3.43 -32.72
CA CYS A 498 -14.61 -2.93 -34.07
C CYS A 498 -15.99 -2.23 -34.12
N LEU A 499 -17.02 -2.82 -33.49
CA LEU A 499 -18.38 -2.24 -33.40
C LEU A 499 -18.45 -0.90 -32.64
N ILE A 500 -17.42 -0.58 -31.84
CA ILE A 500 -17.40 0.54 -30.89
C ILE A 500 -16.25 1.52 -31.23
N GLU A 501 -15.54 1.31 -32.35
CA GLU A 501 -14.53 2.24 -32.84
C GLU A 501 -15.11 3.63 -33.04
N ARG A 502 -14.33 4.65 -32.65
CA ARG A 502 -14.68 6.05 -32.93
C ARG A 502 -14.22 6.39 -34.33
N ASP A 503 -15.16 6.88 -35.14
CA ASP A 503 -14.90 7.62 -36.36
C ASP A 503 -13.74 8.60 -36.11
N ARG A 504 -12.63 8.35 -36.81
CA ARG A 504 -11.44 9.18 -36.72
C ARG A 504 -11.80 10.50 -37.36
N LYS A 505 -12.11 11.52 -36.54
CA LYS A 505 -12.29 12.88 -37.02
C LYS A 505 -11.09 13.26 -37.88
N ILE A 506 -11.30 13.41 -39.18
CA ILE A 506 -10.32 13.97 -40.09
C ILE A 506 -10.34 15.48 -39.85
N GLU A 507 -9.72 15.91 -38.75
CA GLU A 507 -9.55 17.33 -38.46
C GLU A 507 -8.51 17.90 -39.42
N ILE A 508 -8.99 18.33 -40.59
CA ILE A 508 -8.29 19.24 -41.50
C ILE A 508 -8.27 20.63 -40.82
N GLN A 509 -7.54 20.73 -39.72
CA GLN A 509 -7.17 22.00 -39.09
C GLN A 509 -5.79 22.38 -39.63
N GLU A 510 -5.74 23.47 -40.40
CA GLU A 510 -4.47 24.07 -40.81
C GLU A 510 -3.69 24.51 -39.58
N ILE A 511 -2.63 23.78 -39.25
CA ILE A 511 -1.80 24.01 -38.06
C ILE A 511 -1.00 25.31 -38.25
N ASN A 512 -1.64 26.44 -37.97
CA ASN A 512 -0.96 27.73 -37.83
C ASN A 512 0.07 27.61 -36.70
N PRO A 513 1.38 27.70 -36.99
CA PRO A 513 2.44 27.25 -36.07
C PRO A 513 2.76 28.26 -34.94
N HIS A 514 1.77 29.05 -34.52
CA HIS A 514 1.92 30.12 -33.53
C HIS A 514 0.93 29.92 -32.37
N PRO A 515 1.38 29.43 -31.20
CA PRO A 515 0.51 29.18 -30.07
C PRO A 515 -0.05 30.49 -29.51
N ARG A 516 -1.35 30.71 -29.70
CA ARG A 516 -2.08 31.87 -29.16
C ARG A 516 -2.11 31.79 -27.63
N LEU A 517 -1.22 32.51 -26.97
CA LEU A 517 -1.22 32.71 -25.52
C LEU A 517 -2.51 33.43 -25.09
N SER A 518 -3.12 33.02 -23.98
CA SER A 518 -4.29 33.71 -23.45
C SER A 518 -3.89 34.99 -22.72
N ALA A 519 -4.84 35.93 -22.59
CA ALA A 519 -4.59 37.20 -21.88
C ALA A 519 -4.02 36.97 -20.47
N ASN A 520 -4.58 36.02 -19.71
CA ASN A 520 -4.07 35.64 -18.39
C ASN A 520 -2.62 35.15 -18.44
N THR A 521 -2.20 34.40 -19.47
CA THR A 521 -0.80 33.97 -19.59
C THR A 521 0.14 35.15 -19.85
N ILE A 522 -0.33 36.16 -20.59
CA ILE A 522 0.41 37.41 -20.84
C ILE A 522 0.51 38.26 -19.56
N GLU A 523 -0.56 38.34 -18.76
CA GLU A 523 -0.52 39.05 -17.47
C GLU A 523 0.39 38.36 -16.44
N ILE A 524 0.33 37.03 -16.32
CA ILE A 524 1.24 36.25 -15.47
C ILE A 524 2.70 36.46 -15.93
N ALA A 525 2.96 36.46 -17.24
CA ALA A 525 4.29 36.74 -17.78
C ALA A 525 4.77 38.18 -17.49
N LYS A 526 3.87 39.17 -17.46
CA LYS A 526 4.18 40.55 -17.04
C LYS A 526 4.50 40.62 -15.54
N GLN A 527 3.71 39.96 -14.68
CA GLN A 527 3.95 39.91 -13.23
C GLN A 527 5.26 39.18 -12.87
N LEU A 528 5.62 38.13 -13.61
CA LEU A 528 6.88 37.41 -13.41
C LEU A 528 8.12 38.27 -13.72
N LYS A 529 8.01 39.21 -14.68
CA LYS A 529 9.05 40.14 -15.13
C LYS A 529 9.28 41.37 -14.22
N SER A 530 8.71 41.43 -13.02
CA SER A 530 9.09 42.46 -12.05
C SER A 530 10.54 42.26 -11.57
N ASP A 531 11.38 43.29 -11.58
CA ASP A 531 12.78 43.25 -11.13
C ASP A 531 12.98 43.03 -9.60
N GLU A 532 11.91 42.65 -8.88
CA GLU A 532 11.97 42.33 -7.45
C GLU A 532 12.72 41.02 -7.19
N SER A 533 13.57 41.00 -6.17
CA SER A 533 14.29 39.80 -5.78
C SER A 533 13.32 38.66 -5.46
N MET A 534 13.71 37.43 -5.80
CA MET A 534 12.97 36.22 -5.40
C MET A 534 12.79 36.12 -3.88
N TYR A 535 13.71 36.70 -3.10
CA TYR A 535 13.58 36.83 -1.65
C TYR A 535 12.40 37.74 -1.25
N ASP A 536 12.32 38.93 -1.85
CA ASP A 536 11.25 39.91 -1.55
C ASP A 536 9.88 39.37 -1.99
N ARG A 537 9.81 38.69 -3.13
CA ARG A 537 8.60 38.02 -3.62
C ARG A 537 8.13 36.93 -2.63
N GLN A 538 9.04 36.14 -2.04
CA GLN A 538 8.71 35.18 -0.98
C GLN A 538 8.28 35.88 0.33
N LEU A 539 8.95 36.96 0.72
CA LEU A 539 8.66 37.70 1.95
C LEU A 539 7.28 38.39 1.88
N LYS A 540 6.94 38.98 0.74
CA LYS A 540 5.58 39.49 0.43
C LYS A 540 4.54 38.38 0.45
N ALA A 541 4.80 37.22 -0.18
CA ALA A 541 3.88 36.08 -0.14
C ALA A 541 3.63 35.57 1.30
N LYS A 542 4.66 35.56 2.15
CA LYS A 542 4.57 35.21 3.57
C LYS A 542 3.70 36.22 4.34
N MET A 543 3.91 37.53 4.16
CA MET A 543 3.07 38.57 4.76
C MET A 543 1.61 38.48 4.31
N ILE A 544 1.35 38.28 3.01
CA ILE A 544 -0.01 38.10 2.46
C ILE A 544 -0.69 36.88 3.08
N SER A 545 0.05 35.79 3.32
CA SER A 545 -0.47 34.60 4.01
C SER A 545 -0.82 34.88 5.48
N GLN A 546 0.04 35.60 6.21
CA GLN A 546 -0.22 36.01 7.60
C GLN A 546 -1.44 36.93 7.71
N LEU A 547 -1.55 37.96 6.84
CA LEU A 547 -2.71 38.87 6.82
C LEU A 547 -4.02 38.14 6.49
N LYS A 548 -3.99 37.13 5.62
CA LYS A 548 -5.15 36.25 5.36
C LYS A 548 -5.54 35.44 6.59
N LEU A 549 -4.57 34.85 7.30
CA LEU A 549 -4.81 34.09 8.54
C LEU A 549 -5.40 34.99 9.65
N GLU A 550 -4.87 36.20 9.84
CA GLU A 550 -5.43 37.15 10.80
C GLU A 550 -6.85 37.59 10.45
N LYS A 551 -7.14 37.84 9.17
CA LYS A 551 -8.49 38.18 8.72
C LYS A 551 -9.49 37.05 8.99
N ILE A 552 -9.12 35.81 8.66
CA ILE A 552 -9.93 34.62 8.96
C ILE A 552 -10.13 34.45 10.47
N LYS A 553 -9.11 34.72 11.29
CA LYS A 553 -9.25 34.68 12.75
C LYS A 553 -10.25 35.72 13.24
N LYS A 554 -10.11 36.99 12.84
CA LYS A 554 -11.03 38.08 13.22
C LYS A 554 -12.47 37.78 12.82
N GLN A 555 -12.70 37.23 11.62
CA GLN A 555 -14.04 36.82 11.18
C GLN A 555 -14.64 35.71 12.08
N LYS A 556 -13.84 34.73 12.49
CA LYS A 556 -14.29 33.70 13.45
C LYS A 556 -14.54 34.25 14.85
N ASP A 557 -13.68 35.15 15.33
CA ASP A 557 -13.86 35.81 16.62
C ASP A 557 -15.16 36.64 16.63
N GLU A 558 -15.47 37.34 15.53
CA GLU A 558 -16.76 38.01 15.31
C GLU A 558 -17.95 37.05 15.23
N GLU A 559 -17.83 35.91 14.55
CA GLU A 559 -18.88 34.87 14.49
C GLU A 559 -19.16 34.27 15.87
N VAL A 560 -18.12 34.04 16.68
CA VAL A 560 -18.27 33.56 18.07
C VAL A 560 -18.98 34.60 18.93
N VAL A 561 -18.67 35.89 18.78
CA VAL A 561 -19.39 36.97 19.48
C VAL A 561 -20.85 37.06 19.03
N LYS A 562 -21.13 36.99 17.73
CA LYS A 562 -22.51 37.01 17.17
C LYS A 562 -23.35 35.80 17.63
N ASN A 563 -22.72 34.63 17.78
CA ASN A 563 -23.36 33.40 18.22
C ASN A 563 -23.35 33.19 19.75
N CYS A 564 -22.83 34.15 20.53
CA CYS A 564 -22.78 34.03 21.98
C CYS A 564 -24.19 34.24 22.58
N SER A 565 -24.81 33.16 23.05
CA SER A 565 -26.14 33.21 23.70
C SER A 565 -26.12 33.82 25.10
N PHE A 566 -24.94 34.05 25.68
CA PHE A 566 -24.78 34.65 27.01
C PHE A 566 -25.08 36.15 26.98
N LYS A 567 -26.34 36.49 27.28
CA LYS A 567 -26.76 37.86 27.59
C LYS A 567 -26.65 38.07 29.11
N PRO A 568 -25.59 38.72 29.64
CA PRO A 568 -25.50 39.01 31.06
C PRO A 568 -26.60 39.99 31.45
N THR A 569 -27.62 39.50 32.15
CA THR A 569 -28.62 40.34 32.81
C THR A 569 -27.94 41.06 33.97
N LEU A 570 -27.47 42.28 33.71
CA LEU A 570 -26.98 43.19 34.75
C LEU A 570 -28.14 43.49 35.70
N ILE A 571 -28.09 42.90 36.91
CA ILE A 571 -29.06 43.17 37.96
C ILE A 571 -28.78 44.58 38.50
N THR A 572 -29.48 45.57 37.96
CA THR A 572 -29.46 46.94 38.45
C THR A 572 -30.18 46.99 39.80
N ASN A 573 -29.41 47.01 40.90
CA ASN A 573 -29.91 47.01 42.28
C ASN A 573 -30.55 48.36 42.68
N ASN A 574 -31.61 48.77 41.97
CA ASN A 574 -32.46 49.91 42.34
C ASN A 574 -33.46 49.53 43.44
N ARG A 575 -32.95 49.17 44.62
CA ARG A 575 -33.71 49.05 45.88
C ARG A 575 -32.88 49.51 47.08
N TYR A 576 -32.74 50.84 47.18
CA TYR A 576 -32.37 51.55 48.41
C TYR A 576 -33.19 52.85 48.52
N THR A 577 -34.49 52.67 48.73
CA THR A 577 -35.48 53.64 49.23
C THR A 577 -36.56 52.86 49.96
#